data_AF-A0A382EUY7-F1
#
_entry.id   AF-A0A382EUY7-F1
#
_cell.length_a   1.000
_cell.length_b   1.000
_cell.length_c   1.000
_cell.angle_alpha   90.00
_cell.angle_beta   90.00
_cell.angle_gamma   90.00
#
_symmetry.space_group_name_H-M   'P 1'
#
loop_
_entity.id
_entity.type
_entity.pdbx_description
1 polymer ?
#
loop_
_entity_poly.entity_id
_entity_poly.type
_entity_poly.pdbx_seq_one_letter_code
_entity_poly.pdbx_strand_id
1 'polypeptide(L)'
;MSNPDLDYFVDLETYPIDRLDSEAGQDLLNRAHRMMKEDTLVEFPKFLRSRAVGALTEELTALDSSAHRIDYMSTPYGWMDNSGFAPDHPRSALFRRNCGTITTELLSENSLSQRLFRVDALTELVRRML
;
A
#
# COMPACT_ATOMS: atom_id res chain seq x y z
N MET A 1 2.86 -26.15 -2.05
CA MET A 1 3.10 -25.90 -0.62
C MET A 1 2.69 -24.46 -0.36
N SER A 2 1.86 -24.21 0.65
CA SER A 2 1.42 -22.84 0.98
C SER A 2 2.64 -21.98 1.36
N ASN A 3 2.74 -20.77 0.81
CA ASN A 3 3.77 -19.82 1.22
C ASN A 3 3.44 -19.38 2.66
N PRO A 4 4.25 -19.74 3.68
CA PRO A 4 3.91 -19.48 5.08
C PRO A 4 3.77 -17.99 5.38
N ASP A 5 4.45 -17.13 4.63
CA ASP A 5 4.30 -15.68 4.76
C ASP A 5 2.93 -15.23 4.24
N LEU A 6 2.45 -15.83 3.15
CA LEU A 6 1.17 -15.45 2.57
C LEU A 6 -0.01 -15.69 3.53
N ASP A 7 -0.10 -16.87 4.15
CA ASP A 7 -1.16 -17.14 5.15
C ASP A 7 -0.99 -16.31 6.43
N TYR A 8 0.26 -15.95 6.77
CA TYR A 8 0.50 -15.02 7.87
C TYR A 8 -0.15 -13.65 7.63
N PHE A 9 0.06 -13.09 6.43
CA PHE A 9 -0.34 -11.73 6.08
C PHE A 9 -1.78 -11.61 5.60
N VAL A 10 -2.23 -12.47 4.69
CA VAL A 10 -3.47 -12.28 3.92
C VAL A 10 -4.61 -13.16 4.44
N ASP A 11 -5.82 -12.61 4.46
CA ASP A 11 -7.04 -13.39 4.70
C ASP A 11 -7.43 -14.21 3.44
N LEU A 12 -6.78 -15.36 3.26
CA LEU A 12 -6.98 -16.25 2.09
C LEU A 12 -8.35 -16.91 2.02
N GLU A 13 -9.11 -16.91 3.12
CA GLU A 13 -10.49 -17.38 3.14
C GLU A 13 -11.40 -16.45 2.34
N THR A 14 -11.22 -15.13 2.54
CA THR A 14 -11.96 -14.09 1.83
C THR A 14 -11.33 -13.76 0.46
N TYR A 15 -10.00 -13.79 0.39
CA TYR A 15 -9.21 -13.36 -0.77
C TYR A 15 -8.25 -14.45 -1.24
N PRO A 16 -8.70 -15.40 -2.09
CA PRO A 16 -7.93 -16.59 -2.46
C PRO A 16 -6.83 -16.30 -3.52
N ILE A 17 -5.90 -15.41 -3.19
CA ILE A 17 -4.87 -14.90 -4.12
C ILE A 17 -3.79 -15.94 -4.44
N ASP A 18 -3.74 -17.04 -3.68
CA ASP A 18 -2.89 -18.20 -3.93
C ASP A 18 -3.45 -19.15 -5.01
N ARG A 19 -4.71 -18.96 -5.41
CA ARG A 19 -5.43 -19.82 -6.36
C ARG A 19 -6.29 -19.00 -7.33
N LEU A 20 -5.69 -18.01 -7.96
CA LEU A 20 -6.37 -17.07 -8.87
C LEU A 20 -7.03 -17.74 -10.09
N ASP A 21 -6.63 -18.95 -10.48
CA ASP A 21 -7.27 -19.70 -11.58
C ASP A 21 -8.49 -20.52 -11.14
N SER A 22 -8.80 -20.57 -9.83
CA SER A 22 -10.04 -21.16 -9.32
C SER A 22 -11.25 -20.24 -9.57
N GLU A 23 -12.46 -20.79 -9.49
CA GLU A 23 -13.71 -20.01 -9.59
C GLU A 23 -13.73 -18.83 -8.61
N ALA A 24 -13.44 -19.07 -7.33
CA ALA A 24 -13.36 -18.01 -6.32
C ALA A 24 -12.25 -16.98 -6.61
N GLY A 25 -11.14 -17.41 -7.21
CA GLY A 25 -10.07 -16.52 -7.66
C GLY A 25 -10.48 -15.64 -8.84
N GLN A 26 -11.20 -16.20 -9.81
CA GLN A 26 -11.75 -15.46 -10.94
C GLN A 26 -12.84 -14.48 -10.49
N ASP A 27 -13.69 -14.85 -9.53
CA ASP A 27 -14.68 -13.95 -8.94
C ASP A 27 -14.04 -12.75 -8.25
N LEU A 28 -12.92 -12.97 -7.53
CA LEU A 28 -12.13 -11.89 -6.94
C LEU A 28 -11.59 -10.93 -8.02
N LEU A 29 -11.03 -11.46 -9.11
CA LEU A 29 -10.51 -10.65 -10.22
C LEU A 29 -11.62 -9.86 -10.92
N ASN A 30 -12.75 -10.50 -11.22
CA ASN A 30 -13.91 -9.86 -11.83
C ASN A 30 -14.45 -8.72 -10.94
N ARG A 31 -14.51 -8.93 -9.62
CA ARG A 31 -14.85 -7.87 -8.67
C ARG A 31 -13.85 -6.72 -8.73
N ALA A 32 -12.55 -7.02 -8.74
CA ALA A 32 -11.50 -6.02 -8.81
C ALA A 32 -11.57 -5.20 -10.10
N HIS A 33 -11.72 -5.84 -11.27
CA HIS A 33 -11.85 -5.16 -12.56
C HIS A 33 -13.08 -4.27 -12.63
N ARG A 34 -14.21 -4.70 -12.04
CA ARG A 34 -15.40 -3.86 -11.93
C ARG A 34 -15.15 -2.61 -11.10
N MET A 35 -14.57 -2.75 -9.90
CA MET A 35 -14.23 -1.61 -9.04
C MET A 35 -13.25 -0.66 -9.73
N MET A 36 -12.23 -1.19 -10.41
CA MET A 36 -11.29 -0.38 -11.17
C MET A 36 -11.98 0.42 -12.29
N LYS A 37 -12.94 -0.19 -12.99
CA LYS A 37 -13.72 0.46 -14.05
C LYS A 37 -14.68 1.52 -13.52
N GLU A 38 -15.32 1.27 -12.39
CA GLU A 38 -16.37 2.13 -11.82
C GLU A 38 -15.79 3.25 -10.93
N ASP A 39 -14.85 2.91 -10.06
CA ASP A 39 -14.38 3.77 -8.97
C ASP A 39 -12.93 4.26 -9.16
N THR A 40 -12.24 3.80 -10.22
CA THR A 40 -10.79 4.06 -10.47
C THR A 40 -9.85 3.54 -9.35
N LEU A 41 -10.40 2.76 -8.42
CA LEU A 41 -9.71 2.19 -7.27
C LEU A 41 -10.25 0.78 -6.99
N VAL A 42 -9.42 -0.07 -6.41
CA VAL A 42 -9.85 -1.37 -5.87
C VAL A 42 -9.58 -1.41 -4.38
N GLU A 43 -10.60 -1.78 -3.61
CA GLU A 43 -10.52 -1.89 -2.16
C GLU A 43 -10.84 -3.31 -1.71
N PHE A 44 -9.96 -3.84 -0.86
CA PHE A 44 -10.13 -5.12 -0.18
C PHE A 44 -10.16 -4.90 1.34
N PRO A 45 -11.33 -4.60 1.92
CA PRO A 45 -11.45 -4.43 3.35
C PRO A 45 -10.95 -5.66 4.11
N LYS A 46 -10.15 -5.44 5.16
CA LYS A 46 -9.57 -6.51 6.00
C LYS A 46 -8.72 -7.54 5.23
N PHE A 47 -8.16 -7.13 4.08
CA PHE A 47 -7.29 -7.99 3.28
C PHE A 47 -6.10 -8.53 4.06
N LEU A 48 -5.45 -7.67 4.84
CA LEU A 48 -4.44 -8.08 5.80
C LEU A 48 -5.10 -8.56 7.09
N ARG A 49 -4.64 -9.70 7.60
CA ARG A 49 -5.09 -10.23 8.90
C ARG A 49 -4.68 -9.27 10.02
N SER A 50 -5.57 -9.06 11.00
CA SER A 50 -5.33 -8.13 12.12
C SER A 50 -4.04 -8.41 12.88
N ARG A 51 -3.63 -9.68 13.00
CA ARG A 51 -2.34 -10.07 13.62
C ARG A 51 -1.14 -9.46 12.91
N ALA A 52 -1.17 -9.45 11.58
CA ALA A 52 -0.09 -8.94 10.76
C ALA A 52 -0.08 -7.41 10.79
N VAL A 53 -1.26 -6.78 10.74
CA VAL A 53 -1.40 -5.33 10.89
C VAL A 53 -0.82 -4.85 12.24
N GLY A 54 -1.13 -5.55 13.33
CA GLY A 54 -0.58 -5.24 14.66
C GLY A 54 0.95 -5.34 14.68
N ALA A 55 1.51 -6.45 14.20
CA ALA A 55 2.95 -6.67 14.20
C ALA A 55 3.72 -5.69 13.28
N LEU A 56 3.16 -5.35 12.10
CA LEU A 56 3.70 -4.31 11.23
C LEU A 56 3.66 -2.93 11.89
N THR A 57 2.58 -2.63 12.62
CA THR A 57 2.46 -1.36 13.35
C THR A 57 3.51 -1.26 14.45
N GLU A 58 3.74 -2.33 15.21
CA GLU A 58 4.78 -2.39 16.24
C GLU A 58 6.18 -2.18 15.64
N GLU A 59 6.50 -2.88 14.55
CA GLU A 59 7.76 -2.75 13.81
C GLU A 59 8.01 -1.30 13.36
N LEU A 60 7.02 -0.69 12.69
CA LEU A 60 7.16 0.67 12.16
C LEU A 60 7.18 1.73 13.28
N THR A 61 6.42 1.52 14.36
CA THR A 61 6.41 2.42 15.52
C THR A 61 7.77 2.43 16.22
N ALA A 62 8.46 1.27 16.29
CA ALA A 62 9.80 1.19 16.86
C ALA A 62 10.84 1.99 16.06
N LEU A 63 10.56 2.29 14.79
CA LEU A 63 11.42 3.07 13.89
C LEU A 63 11.02 4.56 13.80
N ASP A 64 9.93 4.96 14.45
CA ASP A 64 9.37 6.32 14.34
C ASP A 64 10.36 7.41 14.79
N SER A 65 11.19 7.14 15.81
CA SER A 65 12.24 8.08 16.24
C SER A 65 13.34 8.29 15.20
N SER A 66 13.51 7.33 14.28
CA SER A 66 14.50 7.37 13.20
C SER A 66 13.91 7.87 11.88
N ALA A 67 12.60 8.13 11.82
CA ALA A 67 11.93 8.60 10.62
C ALA A 67 12.41 10.00 10.22
N HIS A 68 12.60 10.22 8.92
CA HIS A 68 12.85 11.56 8.39
C HIS A 68 11.55 12.37 8.44
N ARG A 69 11.49 13.36 9.33
CA ARG A 69 10.29 14.19 9.54
C ARG A 69 10.34 15.49 8.76
N ILE A 70 9.20 15.83 8.17
CA ILE A 70 8.97 17.12 7.53
C ILE A 70 7.73 17.80 8.11
N ASP A 71 7.78 19.13 8.19
CA ASP A 71 6.63 19.98 8.49
C ASP A 71 6.79 21.32 7.73
N TYR A 72 6.14 21.43 6.57
CA TYR A 72 6.17 22.64 5.76
C TYR A 72 4.91 22.78 4.90
N MET A 73 4.66 23.99 4.39
CA MET A 73 3.59 24.24 3.42
C MET A 73 4.09 23.92 2.02
N SER A 74 3.33 23.15 1.25
CA SER A 74 3.65 22.91 -0.15
C SER A 74 2.41 22.74 -1.01
N THR A 75 2.59 22.86 -2.31
CA THR A 75 1.58 22.48 -3.29
C THR A 75 1.59 20.95 -3.45
N PRO A 76 0.48 20.33 -3.92
CA PRO A 76 0.48 18.91 -4.29
C PRO A 76 1.44 18.59 -5.43
N TYR A 77 1.95 19.63 -6.10
CA TYR A 77 2.82 19.59 -7.26
C TYR A 77 4.21 20.13 -6.92
N GLY A 78 4.67 19.97 -5.68
CA GLY A 78 5.90 20.60 -5.16
C GLY A 78 7.20 20.19 -5.88
N TRP A 79 7.15 19.16 -6.72
CA TRP A 79 8.25 18.73 -7.60
C TRP A 79 8.33 19.53 -8.92
N MET A 80 7.36 20.42 -9.19
CA MET A 80 7.31 21.25 -10.41
C MET A 80 7.52 22.73 -10.09
N ASP A 81 7.95 23.49 -11.11
CA ASP A 81 7.80 24.94 -11.08
C ASP A 81 6.31 25.29 -11.16
N ASN A 82 5.83 25.95 -10.11
CA ASN A 82 4.45 26.42 -9.98
C ASN A 82 4.40 27.95 -10.00
N SER A 83 5.50 28.62 -10.35
CA SER A 83 5.49 30.07 -10.58
C SER A 83 4.63 30.41 -11.81
N GLY A 84 3.93 31.54 -11.75
CA GLY A 84 3.09 32.03 -12.84
C GLY A 84 1.64 31.52 -12.86
N PHE A 85 1.26 30.62 -11.95
CA PHE A 85 -0.15 30.25 -11.78
C PHE A 85 -0.90 31.28 -10.92
N ALA A 86 -2.17 31.51 -11.26
CA ALA A 86 -3.04 32.39 -10.48
C ALA A 86 -3.26 31.84 -9.05
N PRO A 87 -3.56 32.69 -8.05
CA PRO A 87 -3.72 32.25 -6.66
C PRO A 87 -4.82 31.19 -6.43
N ASP A 88 -5.87 31.20 -7.24
CA ASP A 88 -7.01 30.27 -7.19
C ASP A 88 -6.76 28.95 -7.97
N HIS A 89 -5.66 28.88 -8.71
CA HIS A 89 -5.30 27.68 -9.44
C HIS A 89 -4.85 26.56 -8.49
N PRO A 90 -5.22 25.28 -8.69
CA PRO A 90 -4.82 24.17 -7.81
C PRO A 90 -3.30 24.04 -7.59
N ARG A 91 -2.50 24.46 -8.57
CA ARG A 91 -1.02 24.50 -8.46
C ARG A 91 -0.47 25.55 -7.50
N SER A 92 -1.26 26.57 -7.17
CA SER A 92 -0.89 27.62 -6.21
C SER A 92 -1.40 27.32 -4.80
N ALA A 93 -2.30 26.33 -4.66
CA ALA A 93 -2.88 25.96 -3.38
C ALA A 93 -1.83 25.32 -2.46
N LEU A 94 -1.65 25.91 -1.27
CA LEU A 94 -0.73 25.43 -0.26
C LEU A 94 -1.47 24.57 0.78
N PHE A 95 -0.89 23.41 1.07
CA PHE A 95 -1.35 22.49 2.10
C PHE A 95 -0.22 22.21 3.08
N ARG A 96 -0.57 22.03 4.36
CA ARG A 96 0.42 21.61 5.36
C ARG A 96 0.80 20.16 5.11
N ARG A 97 2.07 19.89 4.85
CA ARG A 97 2.63 18.54 4.78
C ARG A 97 3.39 18.28 6.07
N ASN A 98 2.80 17.42 6.91
CA ASN A 98 3.42 16.92 8.12
C ASN A 98 3.45 15.39 8.03
N CYS A 99 4.64 14.81 7.84
CA CYS A 99 4.80 13.36 7.76
C CYS A 99 6.19 12.90 8.19
N GLY A 100 6.30 11.63 8.57
CA GLY A 100 7.55 10.92 8.77
C GLY A 100 7.76 9.87 7.67
N THR A 101 8.97 9.79 7.13
CA THR A 101 9.34 8.79 6.12
C THR A 101 10.35 7.82 6.72
N ILE A 102 10.03 6.53 6.67
CA ILE A 102 10.95 5.43 6.96
C ILE A 102 11.39 4.87 5.61
N THR A 103 12.70 4.83 5.36
CA THR A 103 13.26 4.24 4.14
C THR A 103 13.70 2.81 4.38
N THR A 104 13.92 2.05 3.30
CA THR A 104 14.26 0.62 3.38
C THR A 104 15.55 0.33 4.15
N GLU A 105 16.47 1.27 4.23
CA GLU A 105 17.73 1.17 4.98
C GLU A 105 17.53 1.12 6.50
N LEU A 106 16.37 1.60 6.99
CA LEU A 106 15.99 1.51 8.41
C LEU A 106 15.33 0.18 8.76
N LEU A 107 14.92 -0.61 7.75
CA LEU A 107 14.32 -1.92 7.94
C LEU A 107 15.40 -2.99 7.99
N SER A 108 15.27 -3.95 8.91
CA SER A 108 16.12 -5.13 8.89
C SER A 108 15.82 -6.00 7.66
N GLU A 109 16.82 -6.73 7.16
CA GLU A 109 16.72 -7.54 5.93
C GLU A 109 15.56 -8.55 5.95
N ASN A 110 15.22 -9.05 7.15
CA ASN A 110 14.16 -10.03 7.40
C ASN A 110 12.99 -9.46 8.21
N SER A 111 12.84 -8.12 8.23
CA SER A 111 11.69 -7.43 8.83
C SER A 111 10.36 -7.95 8.26
N LEU A 112 9.29 -7.79 9.02
CA LEU A 112 7.94 -8.13 8.57
C LEU A 112 7.55 -7.34 7.33
N SER A 113 7.89 -6.05 7.28
CA SER A 113 7.66 -5.19 6.11
C SER A 113 8.38 -5.70 4.86
N GLN A 114 9.65 -6.12 4.97
CA GLN A 114 10.41 -6.70 3.86
C GLN A 114 9.83 -8.06 3.41
N ARG A 115 9.41 -8.90 4.36
CA ARG A 115 8.76 -10.18 4.06
C ARG A 115 7.44 -10.00 3.32
N LEU A 116 6.58 -9.08 3.80
CA LEU A 116 5.32 -8.74 3.14
C LEU A 116 5.55 -8.24 1.71
N PHE A 117 6.51 -7.32 1.53
CA PHE A 117 6.84 -6.77 0.22
C PHE A 117 7.31 -7.82 -0.80
N ARG A 118 7.94 -8.91 -0.33
CA ARG A 118 8.47 -10.01 -1.17
C ARG A 118 7.47 -11.14 -1.40
N VAL A 119 6.20 -11.00 -0.99
CA VAL A 119 5.19 -12.03 -1.26
C VAL A 119 4.80 -12.00 -2.74
N ASP A 120 5.32 -12.96 -3.51
CA ASP A 120 5.08 -13.07 -4.96
C ASP A 120 3.60 -13.09 -5.34
N ALA A 121 2.75 -13.71 -4.52
CA ALA A 121 1.30 -13.78 -4.77
C ALA A 121 0.62 -12.39 -4.75
N LEU A 122 1.15 -11.42 -4.00
CA LEU A 122 0.65 -10.04 -4.03
C LEU A 122 1.01 -9.36 -5.36
N THR A 123 2.24 -9.56 -5.83
CA THR A 123 2.68 -9.06 -7.14
C THR A 123 1.87 -9.71 -8.27
N GLU A 124 1.62 -11.01 -8.19
CA GLU A 124 0.81 -11.75 -9.16
C GLU A 124 -0.65 -11.28 -9.17
N LEU A 125 -1.24 -11.01 -8.00
CA LEU A 125 -2.58 -10.40 -7.91
C LEU A 125 -2.63 -9.08 -8.67
N VAL A 126 -1.68 -8.18 -8.42
CA VAL A 126 -1.63 -6.88 -9.13
C VAL A 126 -1.45 -7.09 -10.64
N ARG A 127 -0.56 -8.01 -11.05
CA ARG A 127 -0.34 -8.33 -12.47
C ARG A 127 -1.60 -8.85 -13.16
N ARG A 128 -2.47 -9.57 -12.45
CA ARG A 128 -3.73 -10.11 -12.98
C ARG A 128 -4.86 -9.07 -12.97
N MET A 129 -4.73 -8.02 -12.17
CA MET A 129 -5.69 -6.92 -12.10
C MET A 129 -5.47 -5.82 -13.14
N LEU A 130 -4.20 -5.58 -13.52
CA LEU A 130 -3.80 -4.60 -14.55
C LEU A 130 -3.82 -5.19 -15.96
#